data_AF-A0A956Y9S6-F1
#
_entry.id   AF-A0A956Y9S6-F1
#
_cell.length_a   1.000
_cell.length_b   1.000
_cell.length_c   1.000
_cell.angle_alpha   90.00
_cell.angle_beta   90.00
_cell.angle_gamma   90.00
#
_symmetry.space_group_name_H-M   'P 1'
#
loop_
_entity.id
_entity.type
_entity.pdbx_description
1 polymer ?
#
loop_
_entity_poly.entity_id
_entity_poly.type
_entity_poly.pdbx_seq_one_letter_code
_entity_poly.pdbx_strand_id
1 'polypeptide(L)'
;KERSWESMLEELILLRPNDADLVMVHGDAYNDNVLLNPSSGELAAFIDVGFVAVADRYTDLAMIYDDVVDYYGIEGWQAFLKHYGSTDVEPQRFRFYQLFNEFI
;
A
#
# COMPACT_ATOMS: atom_id res chain seq x y z
N LYS A 1 -16.36 -18.18 6.73
CA LYS A 1 -15.57 -18.50 7.96
C LYS A 1 -14.54 -17.39 8.05
N GLU A 2 -14.66 -16.48 9.01
CA GLU A 2 -13.60 -15.51 9.28
C GLU A 2 -12.29 -16.27 9.50
N ARG A 3 -11.20 -15.76 8.92
CA ARG A 3 -9.85 -16.26 9.23
C ARG A 3 -9.50 -15.81 10.64
N SER A 4 -8.89 -16.69 11.42
CA SER A 4 -8.39 -16.29 12.74
C SER A 4 -7.11 -15.46 12.59
N TRP A 5 -6.82 -14.61 13.57
CA TRP A 5 -5.62 -13.78 13.58
C TRP A 5 -4.33 -14.64 13.60
N GLU A 6 -4.37 -15.82 14.22
CA GLU A 6 -3.27 -16.79 14.20
C GLU A 6 -2.97 -17.26 12.77
N SER A 7 -4.01 -17.59 11.99
CA SER A 7 -3.86 -18.02 10.60
C SER A 7 -3.35 -16.90 9.69
N MET A 8 -3.66 -15.63 9.99
CA MET A 8 -3.11 -14.49 9.26
C MET A 8 -1.64 -14.26 9.63
N LEU A 9 -1.30 -14.38 10.92
CA LEU A 9 0.06 -14.23 11.41
C LEU A 9 0.98 -15.33 10.87
N GLU A 10 0.51 -16.58 10.83
CA GLU A 10 1.23 -17.70 10.23
C GLU A 10 1.52 -17.44 8.74
N GLU A 11 0.52 -16.98 7.96
CA GLU A 11 0.72 -16.62 6.56
C GLU A 11 1.72 -15.45 6.41
N LEU A 12 1.59 -14.41 7.23
CA LEU A 12 2.50 -13.26 7.23
C LEU A 12 3.95 -13.69 7.46
N ILE A 13 4.20 -14.56 8.46
CA ILE A 13 5.53 -15.08 8.76
C ILE A 13 6.07 -15.91 7.58
N LEU A 14 5.22 -16.72 6.94
CA LEU A 14 5.61 -17.56 5.80
C LEU A 14 5.95 -16.74 4.55
N LEU A 15 5.25 -15.64 4.32
CA LEU A 15 5.42 -14.78 3.14
C LEU A 15 6.47 -13.67 3.32
N ARG A 16 7.16 -13.63 4.47
CA ARG A 16 8.15 -12.59 4.77
C ARG A 16 9.21 -12.49 3.65
N PRO A 17 9.38 -11.31 3.02
CA PRO A 17 10.42 -11.09 2.02
C PRO A 17 11.83 -11.26 2.61
N ASN A 18 12.77 -11.76 1.79
CA ASN A 18 14.17 -11.93 2.20
C ASN A 18 15.00 -10.63 2.05
N ASP A 19 14.48 -9.68 1.30
CA ASP A 19 15.08 -8.41 0.94
C ASP A 19 14.02 -7.30 0.98
N ALA A 20 14.47 -6.05 0.90
CA ALA A 20 13.59 -4.89 0.86
C ALA A 20 14.07 -3.88 -0.17
N ASP A 21 13.13 -3.34 -0.95
CA ASP A 21 13.34 -2.21 -1.85
C ASP A 21 13.12 -0.90 -1.09
N LEU A 22 14.18 -0.47 -0.39
CA LEU A 22 14.12 0.61 0.58
C LEU A 22 13.88 1.97 -0.07
N VAL A 23 12.76 2.58 0.28
CA VAL A 23 12.36 3.94 -0.09
C VAL A 23 11.85 4.69 1.13
N MET A 24 11.66 6.00 1.01
CA MET A 24 10.87 6.74 1.99
C MET A 24 9.39 6.41 1.76
N VAL A 25 8.73 5.89 2.78
CA VAL A 25 7.30 5.54 2.77
C VAL A 25 6.52 6.51 3.66
N HIS A 26 5.23 6.68 3.34
CA HIS A 26 4.28 7.36 4.22
C HIS A 26 3.99 6.52 5.47
N GLY A 27 3.81 5.21 5.27
CA GLY A 27 3.43 4.26 6.33
C GLY A 27 1.93 4.27 6.68
N ASP A 28 1.15 5.12 6.02
CA ASP A 28 -0.31 5.23 6.14
C ASP A 28 -0.89 5.87 4.85
N ALA A 29 -0.59 5.27 3.69
CA ALA A 29 -0.76 5.90 2.38
C ALA A 29 -2.20 5.79 1.80
N TYR A 30 -3.22 5.76 2.67
CA TYR A 30 -4.61 5.84 2.24
C TYR A 30 -4.95 7.22 1.65
N ASN A 31 -5.97 7.28 0.81
CA ASN A 31 -6.42 8.44 0.06
C ASN A 31 -6.81 9.62 0.96
N ASP A 32 -7.34 9.34 2.15
CA ASP A 32 -7.71 10.34 3.17
C ASP A 32 -6.49 11.14 3.67
N ASN A 33 -5.28 10.59 3.51
CA ASN A 33 -4.02 11.22 3.89
C ASN A 33 -3.34 11.98 2.74
N VAL A 34 -3.98 12.07 1.57
CA VAL A 34 -3.47 12.79 0.39
C VAL A 34 -4.37 13.98 0.05
N LEU A 35 -3.86 15.19 0.25
CA LEU A 35 -4.61 16.42 -0.04
C LEU A 35 -4.31 16.92 -1.45
N LEU A 36 -5.35 17.15 -2.24
CA LEU A 36 -5.28 17.77 -3.56
C LEU A 36 -5.75 19.23 -3.51
N ASN A 37 -5.14 20.09 -4.31
CA ASN A 37 -5.63 21.44 -4.52
C ASN A 37 -6.99 21.38 -5.26
N PRO A 38 -8.08 21.94 -4.69
CA PRO A 38 -9.40 21.82 -5.31
C PRO A 38 -9.53 22.50 -6.68
N SER A 39 -8.67 23.48 -6.99
CA SER A 39 -8.71 24.24 -8.24
C SER A 39 -7.83 23.65 -9.34
N SER A 40 -6.63 23.14 -9.00
CA SER A 40 -5.71 22.55 -9.99
C SER A 40 -5.76 21.02 -10.05
N GLY A 41 -6.26 20.35 -9.01
CA GLY A 41 -6.19 18.90 -8.86
C GLY A 41 -4.78 18.37 -8.56
N GLU A 42 -3.80 19.26 -8.35
CA GLU A 42 -2.42 18.88 -8.05
C GLU A 42 -2.26 18.50 -6.58
N LEU A 43 -1.27 17.65 -6.29
CA LEU A 43 -0.89 17.31 -4.93
C LEU A 43 -0.54 18.58 -4.14
N ALA A 44 -1.24 18.79 -3.03
CA ALA A 44 -1.01 19.90 -2.12
C ALA A 44 -0.16 19.46 -0.92
N ALA A 45 -0.49 18.33 -0.29
CA ALA A 45 0.22 17.82 0.88
C ALA A 45 -0.08 16.34 1.15
N PHE A 46 0.81 15.71 1.92
CA PHE A 46 0.54 14.49 2.68
C PHE A 46 0.32 14.86 4.15
N ILE A 47 -0.63 14.21 4.82
CA ILE A 47 -0.96 14.42 6.23
C ILE A 47 -0.89 13.10 7.01
N ASP A 48 -0.92 13.17 8.33
CA ASP A 48 -0.76 11.99 9.22
C ASP A 48 0.54 11.20 9.01
N VAL A 49 1.64 11.94 8.94
CA VAL A 49 2.99 11.42 8.67
C VAL A 49 3.65 10.77 9.91
N GLY A 50 2.88 10.23 10.85
CA GLY A 50 3.38 9.64 12.10
C GLY A 50 4.22 8.37 11.89
N PHE A 51 4.00 7.67 10.78
CA PHE A 51 4.68 6.43 10.40
C PHE A 51 5.70 6.58 9.28
N VAL A 52 6.04 7.82 8.89
CA VAL A 52 7.04 8.05 7.84
C VAL A 52 8.36 7.42 8.23
N ALA A 53 8.86 6.55 7.35
CA ALA A 53 10.07 5.77 7.60
C ALA A 53 10.77 5.39 6.30
N VAL A 54 11.95 4.79 6.42
CA VAL A 54 12.58 4.05 5.33
C VAL A 54 12.14 2.59 5.43
N ALA A 55 11.38 2.11 4.45
CA ALA A 55 10.84 0.75 4.39
C ALA A 55 10.72 0.29 2.94
N ASP A 56 10.26 -0.95 2.73
CA ASP A 56 9.96 -1.42 1.38
C ASP A 56 8.77 -0.63 0.81
N ARG A 57 8.84 -0.25 -0.47
CA ARG A 57 7.76 0.50 -1.16
C ARG A 57 6.39 -0.17 -1.08
N TYR A 58 6.35 -1.49 -0.90
CA TYR A 58 5.09 -2.24 -0.79
C TYR A 58 4.31 -1.92 0.49
N THR A 59 4.94 -1.29 1.49
CA THR A 59 4.24 -0.72 2.65
C THR A 59 3.12 0.23 2.21
N ASP A 60 3.43 1.18 1.33
CA ASP A 60 2.43 2.14 0.85
C ASP A 60 1.57 1.55 -0.29
N LEU A 61 2.17 0.78 -1.21
CA LEU A 61 1.43 0.25 -2.37
C LEU A 61 0.25 -0.65 -1.99
N ALA A 62 0.36 -1.41 -0.90
CA ALA A 62 -0.74 -2.25 -0.42
C ALA A 62 -1.95 -1.41 0.02
N MET A 63 -1.73 -0.32 0.76
CA MET A 63 -2.80 0.59 1.21
C MET A 63 -3.41 1.35 0.03
N ILE A 64 -2.57 1.87 -0.86
CA ILE A 64 -3.03 2.57 -2.07
C ILE A 64 -3.88 1.65 -2.95
N TYR A 65 -3.49 0.38 -3.08
CA TYR A 65 -4.27 -0.59 -3.84
C TYR A 65 -5.68 -0.78 -3.27
N ASP A 66 -5.80 -0.92 -1.96
CA ASP A 66 -7.10 -1.14 -1.30
C ASP A 66 -8.07 0.01 -1.67
N ASP A 67 -7.63 1.27 -1.52
CA ASP A 67 -8.44 2.42 -1.93
C ASP A 67 -8.68 2.46 -3.44
N VAL A 68 -7.63 2.34 -4.24
CA VAL A 68 -7.76 2.49 -5.69
C VAL A 68 -8.71 1.45 -6.25
N VAL A 69 -8.66 0.21 -5.76
CA VAL A 69 -9.59 -0.85 -6.19
C VAL A 69 -11.00 -0.59 -5.66
N ASP A 70 -11.17 -0.14 -4.42
CA ASP A 70 -12.48 0.16 -3.85
C ASP A 70 -13.19 1.31 -4.59
N TYR A 71 -12.46 2.37 -4.97
CA TYR A 71 -13.02 3.53 -5.67
C TYR A 71 -13.07 3.40 -7.19
N TYR A 72 -12.08 2.72 -7.80
CA TYR A 72 -11.86 2.75 -9.26
C TYR A 72 -11.71 1.36 -9.90
N GLY A 73 -11.81 0.29 -9.11
CA GLY A 73 -11.65 -1.08 -9.59
C GLY A 73 -10.22 -1.43 -10.03
N ILE A 74 -10.09 -2.62 -10.61
CA ILE A 74 -8.79 -3.14 -11.07
C ILE A 74 -8.24 -2.29 -12.22
N GLU A 75 -9.10 -1.71 -13.05
CA GLU A 75 -8.70 -0.78 -14.11
C GLU A 75 -8.02 0.47 -13.54
N GLY A 76 -8.53 1.01 -12.43
CA GLY A 76 -7.90 2.11 -11.70
C GLY A 76 -6.52 1.72 -11.17
N TRP A 77 -6.39 0.52 -10.62
CA TRP A 77 -5.10 0.01 -10.14
C TRP A 77 -4.07 -0.14 -11.26
N GLN A 78 -4.48 -0.67 -12.41
CA GLN A 78 -3.62 -0.78 -13.58
C GLN A 78 -3.17 0.60 -14.10
N ALA A 79 -4.07 1.59 -14.09
CA ALA A 79 -3.71 2.96 -14.42
C ALA A 79 -2.72 3.56 -13.40
N PHE A 80 -2.94 3.34 -12.11
CA PHE A 80 -2.04 3.77 -11.05
C PHE A 80 -0.63 3.19 -11.24
N LEU A 81 -0.49 1.87 -11.40
CA LEU A 81 0.80 1.21 -11.58
C LEU A 81 1.57 1.78 -12.78
N LYS A 82 0.87 1.95 -13.91
CA LYS A 82 1.46 2.54 -15.12
C LYS A 82 2.07 3.92 -14.86
N HIS A 83 1.40 4.76 -14.07
CA HIS A 83 1.90 6.08 -13.69
C HIS A 83 2.98 6.02 -12.61
N TYR A 84 2.90 5.06 -11.69
CA TYR A 84 3.91 4.77 -10.69
C TYR A 84 5.24 4.28 -11.30
N GLY A 85 5.23 3.84 -12.56
CA GLY A 85 6.41 3.37 -13.28
C GLY A 85 6.60 1.85 -13.20
N SER A 86 5.55 1.11 -12.85
CA SER A 86 5.52 -0.36 -12.90
C SER A 86 4.38 -0.84 -13.80
N THR A 87 4.47 -2.09 -14.27
CA THR A 87 3.35 -2.75 -14.97
C THR A 87 2.74 -3.88 -14.16
N ASP A 88 3.36 -4.25 -13.04
CA ASP A 88 2.90 -5.33 -12.17
C ASP A 88 3.50 -5.20 -10.75
N VAL A 89 3.02 -6.02 -9.82
CA VAL A 89 3.57 -6.19 -8.47
C VAL A 89 3.95 -7.65 -8.22
N GLU A 90 4.96 -7.87 -7.38
CA GLU A 90 5.41 -9.19 -6.97
C GLU A 90 4.37 -9.79 -6.00
N PRO A 91 3.62 -10.85 -6.38
CA PRO A 91 2.39 -11.19 -5.67
C PRO A 91 2.58 -11.66 -4.22
N GLN A 92 3.70 -12.33 -3.91
CA GLN A 92 3.94 -12.83 -2.54
C GLN A 92 4.30 -11.68 -1.60
N ARG A 93 5.21 -10.79 -2.04
CA ARG A 93 5.51 -9.55 -1.30
C ARG A 93 4.28 -8.65 -1.17
N PHE A 94 3.48 -8.52 -2.22
CA PHE A 94 2.23 -7.76 -2.15
C PHE A 94 1.27 -8.33 -1.10
N ARG A 95 1.07 -9.65 -1.11
CA ARG A 95 0.24 -10.33 -0.11
C ARG A 95 0.78 -10.17 1.31
N PHE A 96 2.11 -10.20 1.49
CA PHE A 96 2.73 -9.94 2.79
C PHE A 96 2.36 -8.55 3.33
N TYR A 97 2.46 -7.50 2.53
CA TYR A 97 2.14 -6.13 2.99
C TYR A 97 0.65 -5.90 3.19
N GLN A 98 -0.22 -6.53 2.40
CA GLN A 98 -1.67 -6.53 2.68
C GLN A 98 -1.98 -7.19 4.03
N LEU A 99 -1.37 -8.34 4.34
CA LEU A 99 -1.51 -8.96 5.66
C LEU A 99 -0.91 -8.11 6.77
N PHE A 100 0.22 -7.46 6.52
CA PHE A 100 0.89 -6.61 7.51
C PHE A 100 -0.03 -5.48 7.98
N ASN A 101 -0.79 -4.87 7.05
CA ASN A 101 -1.76 -3.81 7.34
C ASN A 101 -2.88 -4.24 8.29
N GLU A 102 -3.22 -5.54 8.36
CA GLU A 102 -4.23 -6.06 9.30
C GLU A 102 -3.75 -6.08 10.77
N PHE A 103 -2.46 -5.83 11.02
CA PHE A 103 -1.83 -5.87 12.35
C PHE A 103 -1.32 -4.52 12.86
N ILE A 104 -1.43 -3.45 12.07
CA ILE A 104 -1.01 -2.09 12.41
C ILE A 104 -2.21 -1.16 12.46
#